data_AF-A0A2N1MIZ6-F1
#
_entry.id   AF-A0A2N1MIZ6-F1
#
_cell.length_a   1.000
_cell.length_b   1.000
_cell.length_c   1.000
_cell.angle_alpha   90.00
_cell.angle_beta   90.00
_cell.angle_gamma   90.00
#
_symmetry.space_group_name_H-M   'P 1'
#
loop_
_entity.id
_entity.type
_entity.pdbx_description
1 polymer ?
#
loop_
_entity_poly.entity_id
_entity_poly.type
_entity_poly.pdbx_seq_one_letter_code
_entity_poly.pdbx_strand_id
1 'polypeptide(L)' 'MKKKRVKYLAIKNSTLVKELISLKDVVDEFKLYNIKVQSYDDLKINLRNYIKKID' A
#
# COMPACT_ATOMS: atom_id res chain seq x y z
N MET A 1 21.82 -7.68 -15.05
CA MET A 1 20.72 -6.71 -15.26
C MET A 1 20.10 -6.35 -13.92
N LYS A 2 20.11 -5.08 -13.50
CA LYS A 2 19.41 -4.66 -12.27
C LYS A 2 17.90 -4.84 -12.51
N LYS A 3 17.33 -5.96 -12.06
CA LYS A 3 15.87 -6.19 -12.14
C LYS A 3 15.19 -5.03 -11.40
N LYS A 4 14.24 -4.35 -12.05
CA LYS A 4 13.38 -3.37 -11.37
C LYS A 4 12.72 -4.10 -10.19
N ARG A 5 13.05 -3.68 -8.97
CA ARG A 5 12.40 -4.17 -7.75
C ARG A 5 11.31 -3.17 -7.35
N VAL A 6 10.17 -3.70 -6.94
CA VAL A 6 9.09 -2.92 -6.35
C VAL A 6 9.58 -2.34 -5.04
N LYS A 7 9.33 -1.05 -4.79
CA LYS A 7 9.70 -0.37 -3.54
C LYS A 7 8.55 -0.35 -2.52
N TYR A 8 7.31 -0.24 -3.01
CA TYR A 8 6.10 -0.13 -2.20
C TYR A 8 5.03 -1.09 -2.71
N LEU A 9 4.32 -1.75 -1.80
CA LEU A 9 3.25 -2.68 -2.11
C LEU A 9 2.02 -2.35 -1.25
N ALA A 10 0.85 -2.23 -1.88
CA ALA A 10 -0.43 -2.08 -1.21
C ALA A 10 -1.44 -3.01 -1.87
N ILE A 11 -2.05 -3.89 -1.07
CA ILE A 11 -3.07 -4.84 -1.55
C ILE A 11 -4.24 -4.78 -0.59
N LYS A 12 -5.40 -4.42 -1.12
CA LYS A 12 -6.68 -4.45 -0.43
C LYS A 12 -7.58 -5.44 -1.13
N ASN A 13 -8.06 -6.43 -0.39
CA ASN A 13 -9.07 -7.33 -0.92
C ASN A 13 -10.41 -6.57 -0.97
N SER A 14 -11.09 -6.59 -2.13
CA SER A 14 -12.40 -5.95 -2.26
C SER A 14 -13.50 -6.68 -1.49
N THR A 15 -13.30 -7.97 -1.26
CA THR A 15 -14.32 -8.89 -0.71
C THR A 15 -14.15 -9.13 0.78
N LEU A 16 -12.91 -9.05 1.27
CA LEU A 16 -12.58 -9.10 2.69
C LEU A 16 -12.07 -7.72 3.08
N VAL A 17 -12.64 -7.08 4.10
CA VAL A 17 -12.22 -5.76 4.63
C VAL A 17 -10.77 -5.77 5.18
N LYS A 18 -10.02 -6.86 4.95
CA LYS A 18 -8.62 -7.04 5.30
C LYS A 18 -7.70 -6.56 4.18
N GLU A 19 -6.74 -5.75 4.57
CA GLU A 19 -5.60 -5.37 3.75
C GLU A 19 -4.38 -6.25 4.06
N LEU A 20 -3.45 -6.36 3.12
CA LEU A 20 -2.19 -7.10 3.31
C LEU A 20 -1.42 -6.59 4.53
N ILE A 21 -1.48 -5.29 4.83
CA ILE A 21 -0.81 -4.70 5.99
C ILE A 21 -1.30 -5.29 7.34
N SER A 22 -2.49 -5.91 7.37
CA SER A 22 -3.03 -6.57 8.56
C SER A 22 -2.43 -7.96 8.83
N LEU A 23 -1.71 -8.55 7.87
CA LEU A 23 -1.07 -9.86 7.97
C LEU A 23 0.41 -9.69 8.33
N LYS A 24 0.70 -9.56 9.62
CA LYS A 24 2.01 -9.10 10.13
C LYS A 24 3.17 -10.02 9.73
N ASP A 25 2.95 -11.34 9.81
CA ASP A 25 3.85 -12.39 9.37
C ASP A 25 4.24 -12.25 7.89
N VAL A 26 3.23 -12.08 7.02
CA VAL A 26 3.43 -11.90 5.58
C VAL A 26 4.13 -10.57 5.29
N VAL A 27 3.76 -9.50 5.99
CA VAL A 27 4.40 -8.17 5.86
C VAL A 27 5.88 -8.23 6.23
N ASP A 28 6.24 -8.99 7.27
CA ASP A 28 7.62 -9.14 7.70
C ASP A 28 8.46 -9.90 6.67
N GLU A 29 7.89 -10.86 5.94
CA GLU A 29 8.55 -11.52 4.81
C GLU A 29 8.91 -10.52 3.69
N PHE A 30 7.98 -9.61 3.34
CA PHE A 30 8.24 -8.59 2.32
C PHE A 30 9.36 -7.61 2.70
N LYS A 31 9.56 -7.34 4.01
CA LYS A 31 10.65 -6.48 4.48
C LYS A 31 12.03 -7.07 4.15
N LEU A 32 12.17 -8.40 4.16
CA LEU A 32 13.42 -9.09 3.80
C LEU A 32 13.83 -8.81 2.34
N TYR A 33 12.85 -8.53 1.48
CA TYR A 33 13.07 -8.16 0.07
C TYR A 33 13.22 -6.65 -0.15
N ASN A 34 13.29 -5.87 0.94
CA ASN A 34 13.33 -4.41 0.92
C ASN A 34 12.07 -3.78 0.27
N ILE A 35 10.93 -4.47 0.40
CA ILE A 35 9.61 -4.01 -0.06
C ILE A 35 8.85 -3.46 1.14
N LYS A 36 8.41 -2.20 1.05
CA LYS A 36 7.55 -1.61 2.08
C LYS A 36 6.08 -1.91 1.77
N VAL A 37 5.44 -2.72 2.60
CA VAL A 37 3.97 -2.86 2.56
C VAL A 37 3.32 -1.67 3.26
N GLN A 38 2.30 -1.09 2.64
CA GLN A 38 1.54 0.04 3.16
C GLN A 38 0.04 -0.15 2.96
N SER A 39 -0.77 0.61 3.71
CA SER A 39 -2.22 0.58 3.56
C SER A 39 -2.63 1.14 2.21
N TYR A 40 -3.64 0.52 1.61
CA TYR A 40 -4.25 1.04 0.39
C TYR A 40 -5.07 2.29 0.68
N ASP A 41 -5.80 2.30 1.79
CA ASP A 41 -6.62 3.45 2.17
C ASP A 41 -5.78 4.70 2.47
N ASP A 42 -4.55 4.54 3.01
CA ASP A 42 -3.60 5.64 3.18
C ASP A 42 -3.12 6.24 1.84
N LEU A 43 -3.14 5.45 0.75
CA LEU A 43 -2.82 5.92 -0.60
C LEU A 43 -3.99 6.61 -1.29
N LYS A 44 -5.20 6.44 -0.78
CA LYS A 44 -6.40 6.96 -1.41
C LYS A 44 -6.42 8.48 -1.23
N ILE A 45 -6.13 9.20 -2.30
CA ILE A 45 -6.30 10.65 -2.33
C ILE A 45 -7.78 10.95 -2.10
N ASN A 46 -8.09 11.64 -1.01
CA ASN A 46 -9.43 12.15 -0.78
C ASN A 46 -9.71 13.27 -1.80
N LEU A 47 -10.42 12.92 -2.87
CA LEU A 47 -10.75 13.81 -3.98
C LEU A 47 -11.40 15.11 -3.51
N ARG A 48 -12.27 15.06 -2.50
CA ARG A 48 -12.93 16.27 -1.96
C ARG A 48 -11.93 17.22 -1.30
N ASN A 49 -10.99 16.67 -0.52
CA ASN A 49 -9.94 17.48 0.12
C ASN A 49 -8.94 18.02 -0.90
N TYR A 50 -8.71 17.30 -2.00
CA TYR A 50 -7.84 17.75 -3.08
C TYR A 50 -8.46 18.91 -3.88
N ILE A 51 -9.74 18.79 -4.27
CA ILE A 51 -10.45 19.84 -5.01
C ILE A 51 -10.55 21.13 -4.17
N LYS A 52 -10.86 21.02 -2.88
CA LYS A 52 -10.90 22.18 -1.95
C LYS A 52 -9.57 22.93 -1.80
N LYS A 53 -8.44 22.37 -2.22
CA LYS A 53 -7.12 23.04 -2.20
C LYS A 53 -6.80 23.76 -3.52
N ILE A 54 -7.60 23.54 -4.56
CA ILE A 54 -7.40 24.13 -5.89
C ILE A 54 -8.25 25.40 -6.05
N ASP A 55 -9.40 25.48 -5.37
CA ASP A 55 -10.15 26.72 -5.17
C ASP A 55 -9.40 27.67 -4.20
#